data_AF-R2STH3-F1
#
_entry.id   AF-R2STH3-F1
#
_cell.length_a   1.000
_cell.length_b   1.000
_cell.length_c   1.000
_cell.angle_alpha   90.00
_cell.angle_beta   90.00
_cell.angle_gamma   90.00
#
_symmetry.space_group_name_H-M   'P 1'
#
loop_
_entity.id
_entity.type
_entity.pdbx_description
1 polymer ?
#
loop_
_entity_poly.entity_id
_entity_poly.type
_entity_poly.pdbx_seq_one_letter_code
_entity_poly.pdbx_strand_id
1 'polypeptide(L)'
;MTVLDWLFVGGLSTALLCLVIGVFFFILIFGLMKQYTELGKKRPKNKKKKKRWLRTRRKLKNKKNSYMKRSITLLIISASFASGAVYARYYQMTNLSSADGNIIVQSYFITDEVKKSLTSLQNGADVDKTREKLLELSSLLVSYGGTLPENGLSKKGQQMMNRYYVQIREYGVNIYSLSSEQLSEPERITAYLEDLNRIKQTQKKIFKQFSVNESALKQKK
;
A
#
# COMPACT_ATOMS: atom_id res chain seq x y z
N MET A 1 -8.16 7.64 -1.94
CA MET A 1 -7.23 6.98 -2.88
C MET A 1 -5.89 7.67 -2.75
N THR A 2 -4.86 6.93 -2.37
CA THR A 2 -3.51 7.48 -2.22
C THR A 2 -2.86 7.70 -3.58
N VAL A 3 -1.82 8.53 -3.66
CA VAL A 3 -1.05 8.76 -4.90
C VAL A 3 -0.55 7.43 -5.50
N LEU A 4 -0.24 6.46 -4.65
CA LEU A 4 0.16 5.11 -5.06
C LEU A 4 -0.98 4.33 -5.73
N ASP A 5 -2.24 4.52 -5.33
CA ASP A 5 -3.40 3.91 -6.00
C ASP A 5 -3.51 4.42 -7.45
N TRP A 6 -3.33 5.72 -7.64
CA TRP A 6 -3.35 6.36 -8.95
C TRP A 6 -2.22 5.86 -9.84
N LEU A 7 -1.01 5.72 -9.29
CA LEU A 7 0.14 5.17 -10.00
C LEU A 7 -0.08 3.69 -10.37
N PHE A 8 -0.68 2.90 -9.47
CA PHE A 8 -1.01 1.51 -9.75
C PHE A 8 -2.02 1.40 -10.90
N VAL A 9 -3.17 2.07 -10.78
CA VAL A 9 -4.24 1.99 -11.79
C VAL A 9 -3.81 2.57 -13.13
N GLY A 10 -3.17 3.75 -13.11
CA GLY A 10 -2.68 4.41 -14.32
C GLY A 10 -1.55 3.63 -14.99
N GLY A 11 -0.60 3.13 -14.20
CA GLY A 11 0.52 2.31 -14.69
C GLY A 11 0.04 1.00 -15.31
N LEU A 12 -0.85 0.27 -14.63
CA LEU A 12 -1.39 -1.00 -15.13
C LEU A 12 -2.23 -0.81 -16.41
N SER A 13 -3.06 0.24 -16.45
CA SER A 13 -3.89 0.56 -17.63
C SER A 13 -3.02 0.91 -18.83
N THR A 14 -1.98 1.73 -18.62
CA THR A 14 -1.01 2.09 -19.67
C THR A 14 -0.22 0.86 -20.14
N ALA A 15 0.21 0.01 -19.21
CA ALA A 15 0.91 -1.23 -19.54
C ALA A 15 0.06 -2.15 -20.42
N LEU A 16 -1.23 -2.31 -20.10
CA LEU A 16 -2.16 -3.14 -20.85
C LEU A 16 -2.42 -2.56 -22.25
N LEU A 17 -2.62 -1.25 -22.35
CA LEU A 17 -2.80 -0.57 -23.64
C LEU A 17 -1.56 -0.73 -24.53
N CYS A 18 -0.37 -0.50 -24.00
CA CYS A 18 0.88 -0.71 -24.72
C CYS A 18 1.07 -2.18 -25.15
N LEU A 19 0.68 -3.13 -24.30
CA LEU A 19 0.74 -4.56 -24.62
C LEU A 19 -0.17 -4.91 -25.80
N VAL A 20 -1.43 -4.48 -25.77
CA VAL A 20 -2.40 -4.76 -26.85
C VAL A 20 -1.92 -4.16 -28.18
N ILE A 21 -1.46 -2.91 -28.18
CA ILE A 21 -0.94 -2.28 -29.40
C ILE A 21 0.36 -2.96 -29.86
N GLY A 22 1.23 -3.36 -28.92
CA GLY A 22 2.47 -4.09 -29.21
C GLY A 22 2.21 -5.43 -29.89
N VAL A 23 1.24 -6.19 -29.39
CA VAL A 23 0.78 -7.46 -29.96
C VAL A 23 0.11 -7.25 -31.32
N PHE A 24 -0.70 -6.19 -31.48
CA PHE A 24 -1.29 -5.85 -32.77
C PHE A 24 -0.23 -5.60 -33.85
N PHE A 25 0.81 -4.82 -33.56
CA PHE A 25 1.93 -4.65 -34.48
C PHE A 25 2.66 -5.96 -34.76
N PHE A 26 2.78 -6.85 -33.78
CA PHE A 26 3.36 -8.17 -33.95
C PHE A 26 2.54 -9.04 -34.94
N ILE A 27 1.20 -9.01 -34.84
CA ILE A 27 0.32 -9.71 -35.78
C ILE A 27 0.49 -9.18 -37.22
N LEU A 28 0.59 -7.85 -37.40
CA LEU A 28 0.82 -7.24 -38.72
C LEU A 28 2.14 -7.69 -39.38
N ILE A 29 3.15 -8.07 -38.58
CA ILE A 29 4.42 -8.61 -39.10
C ILE A 29 4.19 -9.93 -39.84
N PHE A 30 3.29 -10.80 -39.36
CA PHE A 30 2.98 -12.07 -40.05
C PHE A 30 2.33 -11.82 -41.42
N GLY A 31 1.40 -10.87 -41.51
CA GLY A 31 0.80 -10.46 -42.78
C GLY A 31 1.85 -9.95 -43.77
N LEU A 32 2.80 -9.13 -43.31
CA LEU A 32 3.91 -8.65 -44.13
C LEU A 32 4.87 -9.77 -44.54
N MET A 33 5.10 -10.76 -43.68
CA MET A 33 5.95 -11.92 -44.02
C MET A 33 5.33 -12.76 -45.13
N LYS A 34 4.01 -12.99 -45.11
CA LYS A 34 3.29 -13.67 -46.20
C LYS A 34 3.40 -12.90 -47.52
N GLN A 35 3.18 -11.58 -47.50
CA GLN A 35 3.35 -10.75 -48.70
C GLN A 35 4.80 -10.77 -49.23
N TYR A 36 5.78 -10.81 -48.32
CA TYR A 36 7.19 -10.87 -48.68
C TYR A 36 7.58 -12.21 -49.33
N THR A 37 7.09 -13.34 -48.81
CA THR A 37 7.35 -14.67 -49.38
C THR A 37 6.65 -14.85 -50.73
N GLU A 38 5.39 -14.40 -50.87
CA GLU A 38 4.67 -14.40 -52.14
C GLU A 38 5.36 -13.54 -53.21
N LEU A 39 5.85 -12.35 -52.83
CA LEU A 39 6.63 -11.50 -53.73
C LEU A 39 7.94 -12.18 -54.16
N GLY A 40 8.55 -12.98 -53.29
CA GLY A 40 9.74 -13.79 -53.57
C GLY A 40 9.53 -14.84 -54.65
N LYS A 41 8.34 -15.47 -54.68
CA LYS A 41 7.96 -16.48 -55.69
C LYS A 41 7.80 -15.89 -57.09
N LYS A 42 7.33 -14.64 -57.21
CA LYS A 42 7.05 -13.96 -58.50
C LYS A 42 8.24 -13.15 -59.04
N ARG A 43 9.41 -13.77 -59.24
CA ARG A 43 10.64 -13.07 -59.67
C ARG A 43 10.56 -12.65 -61.16
N PRO A 44 10.59 -11.35 -61.50
CA PRO A 44 10.47 -10.90 -62.88
C PRO A 44 11.80 -11.02 -63.65
N LYS A 45 11.73 -11.47 -64.92
CA LYS A 45 12.89 -11.57 -65.83
C LYS A 45 13.30 -10.23 -66.47
N ASN A 46 12.36 -9.29 -66.67
CA ASN A 46 12.61 -8.00 -67.34
C ASN A 46 13.28 -6.95 -66.41
N LYS A 47 14.32 -6.25 -66.90
CA LYS A 47 15.10 -5.22 -66.17
C LYS A 47 14.25 -4.10 -65.55
N LYS A 48 13.25 -3.56 -66.27
CA LYS A 48 12.34 -2.51 -65.75
C LYS A 48 11.45 -3.05 -64.61
N LYS A 49 10.91 -4.26 -64.77
CA LYS A 49 10.07 -4.94 -63.76
C LYS A 49 10.89 -5.36 -62.53
N LYS A 50 12.15 -5.79 -62.72
CA LYS A 50 13.11 -6.10 -61.65
C LYS A 50 13.40 -4.90 -60.74
N LYS A 51 13.55 -3.69 -61.31
CA LYS A 51 13.75 -2.46 -60.51
C LYS A 51 12.54 -2.15 -59.62
N ARG A 52 11.31 -2.27 -60.15
CA ARG A 52 10.07 -2.09 -59.35
C ARG A 52 9.94 -3.14 -58.25
N TRP A 53 10.20 -4.41 -58.58
CA TRP A 53 10.18 -5.52 -57.62
C TRP A 53 11.17 -5.32 -56.46
N LEU A 54 12.42 -4.92 -56.74
CA LEU A 54 13.41 -4.61 -55.71
C LEU A 54 12.96 -3.46 -54.80
N ARG A 55 12.33 -2.41 -55.35
CA ARG A 55 11.78 -1.30 -54.56
C ARG A 55 10.66 -1.78 -53.63
N THR A 56 9.70 -2.58 -54.12
CA THR A 56 8.62 -3.13 -53.29
C THR A 56 9.15 -4.04 -52.20
N ARG A 57 10.12 -4.90 -52.53
CA ARG A 57 10.78 -5.79 -51.55
C ARG A 57 11.49 -5.01 -50.45
N ARG A 58 12.21 -3.94 -50.80
CA ARG A 58 12.84 -3.02 -49.82
C ARG A 58 11.78 -2.32 -48.96
N LYS A 59 10.68 -1.84 -49.55
CA LYS A 59 9.58 -1.22 -48.78
C LYS A 59 8.96 -2.19 -47.77
N LEU A 60 8.67 -3.44 -48.17
CA LEU A 60 8.14 -4.46 -47.26
C LEU A 60 9.13 -4.81 -46.14
N LYS A 61 10.43 -4.94 -46.46
CA LYS A 61 11.48 -5.17 -45.44
C LYS A 61 11.56 -4.01 -44.45
N ASN A 62 11.51 -2.76 -44.93
CA ASN A 62 11.56 -1.58 -44.08
C ASN A 62 10.30 -1.45 -43.21
N LYS A 63 9.10 -1.73 -43.75
CA LYS A 63 7.84 -1.77 -42.98
C LYS A 63 7.90 -2.84 -41.90
N LYS A 64 8.36 -4.05 -42.22
CA LYS A 64 8.57 -5.14 -41.26
C LYS A 64 9.47 -4.70 -40.11
N ASN A 65 10.64 -4.13 -40.45
CA ASN A 65 11.59 -3.66 -39.43
C ASN A 65 11.01 -2.51 -38.59
N SER A 66 10.22 -1.62 -39.17
CA SER A 66 9.54 -0.55 -38.44
C SER A 66 8.49 -1.07 -37.46
N TYR A 67 7.64 -2.01 -37.88
CA TYR A 67 6.66 -2.65 -36.98
C TYR A 67 7.34 -3.49 -35.91
N MET A 68 8.43 -4.20 -36.23
CA MET A 68 9.21 -4.93 -35.25
C MET A 68 9.78 -4.00 -34.18
N LYS A 69 10.42 -2.88 -34.59
CA LYS A 69 10.93 -1.88 -33.64
C LYS A 69 9.82 -1.31 -32.76
N ARG A 70 8.70 -0.90 -33.35
CA ARG A 70 7.54 -0.35 -32.60
C ARG A 70 6.96 -1.37 -31.62
N SER A 71 6.79 -2.62 -32.05
CA SER A 71 6.29 -3.71 -31.20
C SER A 71 7.23 -3.95 -30.02
N ILE A 72 8.54 -4.10 -30.26
CA ILE A 72 9.54 -4.27 -29.19
C ILE A 72 9.55 -3.08 -28.24
N THR A 73 9.57 -1.85 -28.75
CA THR A 73 9.54 -0.64 -27.90
C THR A 73 8.30 -0.59 -27.02
N LEU A 74 7.11 -0.88 -27.57
CA LEU A 74 5.86 -0.90 -26.80
C LEU A 74 5.84 -2.02 -25.75
N LEU A 75 6.40 -3.19 -26.05
CA LEU A 75 6.52 -4.29 -25.09
C LEU A 75 7.47 -3.94 -23.94
N ILE A 76 8.60 -3.27 -24.23
CA ILE A 76 9.52 -2.79 -23.19
C ILE A 76 8.82 -1.77 -22.30
N ILE A 77 8.14 -0.77 -22.89
CA ILE A 77 7.39 0.24 -22.16
C ILE A 77 6.31 -0.42 -21.28
N SER A 78 5.55 -1.37 -21.84
CA SER A 78 4.54 -2.13 -21.11
C SER A 78 5.14 -2.87 -19.92
N ALA A 79 6.28 -3.56 -20.10
CA ALA A 79 6.97 -4.26 -19.03
C ALA A 79 7.49 -3.32 -17.93
N SER A 80 7.99 -2.14 -18.29
CA SER A 80 8.42 -1.12 -17.33
C SER A 80 7.25 -0.60 -16.50
N PHE A 81 6.11 -0.26 -17.14
CA PHE A 81 4.92 0.20 -16.42
C PHE A 81 4.29 -0.90 -15.56
N ALA A 82 4.23 -2.14 -16.05
CA ALA A 82 3.73 -3.26 -15.29
C ALA A 82 4.59 -3.52 -14.04
N SER A 83 5.92 -3.52 -14.20
CA SER A 83 6.86 -3.66 -13.07
C SER A 83 6.69 -2.53 -12.05
N GLY A 84 6.56 -1.29 -12.51
CA GLY A 84 6.33 -0.13 -11.65
C GLY A 84 5.01 -0.22 -10.87
N ALA A 85 3.93 -0.64 -11.53
CA ALA A 85 2.63 -0.83 -10.90
C ALA A 85 2.69 -1.95 -9.83
N VAL A 86 3.30 -3.10 -10.17
CA VAL A 86 3.48 -4.21 -9.21
C VAL A 86 4.30 -3.77 -8.01
N TYR A 87 5.38 -3.01 -8.22
CA TYR A 87 6.19 -2.46 -7.13
C TYR A 87 5.39 -1.50 -6.24
N ALA A 88 4.64 -0.55 -6.84
CA ALA A 88 3.79 0.37 -6.09
C ALA A 88 2.77 -0.39 -5.23
N ARG A 89 2.14 -1.43 -5.79
CA ARG A 89 1.20 -2.28 -5.07
C ARG A 89 1.87 -3.05 -3.93
N TYR A 90 3.03 -3.62 -4.18
CA TYR A 90 3.81 -4.32 -3.17
C TYR A 90 4.19 -3.39 -2.00
N TYR A 91 4.59 -2.16 -2.31
CA TYR A 91 4.91 -1.15 -1.32
C TYR A 91 3.69 -0.81 -0.45
N GLN A 92 2.53 -0.57 -1.06
CA GLN A 92 1.28 -0.32 -0.32
C GLN A 92 0.88 -1.49 0.59
N MET A 93 1.11 -2.74 0.16
CA MET A 93 0.76 -3.91 0.96
C MET A 93 1.63 -4.11 2.20
N THR A 94 2.85 -3.57 2.18
CA THR A 94 3.92 -3.83 3.16
C THR A 94 4.26 -2.64 4.05
N ASN A 95 3.83 -1.43 3.69
CA ASN A 95 4.10 -0.21 4.44
C ASN A 95 2.80 0.41 4.96
N LEU A 96 2.88 1.00 6.15
CA LEU A 96 1.78 1.80 6.69
C LEU A 96 1.59 3.06 5.86
N SER A 97 0.34 3.47 5.71
CA SER A 97 0.05 4.79 5.17
C SER A 97 0.43 5.87 6.16
N SER A 98 0.52 7.13 5.70
CA SER A 98 0.81 8.23 6.61
C SER A 98 -0.29 8.40 7.67
N ALA A 99 -1.55 8.14 7.33
CA ALA A 99 -2.66 8.22 8.26
C ALA A 99 -2.56 7.10 9.32
N ASP A 100 -2.41 5.85 8.88
CA ASP A 100 -2.30 4.70 9.77
C ASP A 100 -1.05 4.80 10.66
N GLY A 101 0.07 5.24 10.09
CA GLY A 101 1.32 5.49 10.81
C GLY A 101 1.17 6.55 11.88
N ASN A 102 0.52 7.68 11.56
CA ASN A 102 0.23 8.73 12.54
C ASN A 102 -0.64 8.21 13.69
N ILE A 103 -1.69 7.45 13.38
CA ILE A 103 -2.57 6.87 14.40
C ILE A 103 -1.79 5.96 15.35
N ILE A 104 -0.96 5.05 14.83
CA ILE A 104 -0.18 4.12 15.67
C ILE A 104 0.80 4.88 16.55
N VAL A 105 1.43 5.93 16.02
CA VAL A 105 2.37 6.76 16.80
C VAL A 105 1.64 7.54 17.88
N GLN A 106 0.50 8.16 17.58
CA GLN A 106 -0.27 8.92 18.56
C GLN A 106 -0.83 8.00 19.65
N SER A 107 -1.39 6.85 19.27
CA SER A 107 -1.88 5.86 20.23
C SER A 107 -0.75 5.26 21.07
N TYR A 108 0.48 5.14 20.54
CA TYR A 108 1.66 4.75 21.34
C TYR A 108 1.90 5.73 22.51
N PHE A 109 1.89 7.03 22.24
CA PHE A 109 2.10 8.02 23.29
C PHE A 109 0.92 8.10 24.26
N ILE A 110 -0.30 8.04 23.76
CA ILE A 110 -1.51 8.09 24.61
C ILE A 110 -1.58 6.86 25.51
N THR A 111 -1.30 5.65 25.01
CA THR A 111 -1.25 4.46 25.85
C THR A 111 -0.10 4.48 26.86
N ASP A 112 0.97 5.25 26.64
CA ASP A 112 1.98 5.52 27.66
C ASP A 112 1.46 6.47 28.74
N GLU A 113 0.77 7.53 28.34
CA GLU A 113 0.23 8.53 29.25
C GLU A 113 -0.94 8.00 30.09
N VAL A 114 -1.80 7.16 29.52
CA VAL A 114 -2.83 6.42 30.26
C VAL A 114 -2.17 5.51 31.30
N LYS A 115 -1.11 4.78 30.93
CA LYS A 115 -0.37 3.92 31.86
C LYS A 115 0.13 4.72 33.05
N LYS A 116 0.79 5.86 32.80
CA LYS A 116 1.30 6.73 33.87
C LYS A 116 0.18 7.24 34.77
N SER A 117 -0.94 7.65 34.18
CA SER A 117 -2.09 8.19 34.91
C SER A 117 -2.69 7.11 35.84
N LEU A 118 -2.90 5.89 35.32
CA LEU A 118 -3.35 4.75 36.13
C LEU A 118 -2.34 4.36 37.23
N THR A 119 -1.05 4.34 36.93
CA THR A 119 -0.02 4.06 37.96
C THR A 119 0.07 5.18 39.00
N SER A 120 -0.18 6.45 38.62
CA SER A 120 -0.16 7.55 39.58
C SER A 120 -1.29 7.46 40.61
N LEU A 121 -2.45 6.93 40.22
CA LEU A 121 -3.55 6.64 41.16
C LEU A 121 -3.13 5.62 42.23
N GLN A 122 -2.37 4.59 41.85
CA GLN A 122 -1.81 3.62 42.81
C GLN A 122 -0.82 4.27 43.80
N ASN A 123 -0.22 5.40 43.41
CA ASN A 123 0.72 6.16 44.23
C ASN A 123 0.04 7.33 44.99
N GLY A 124 -1.29 7.35 45.07
CA GLY A 124 -2.04 8.35 45.84
C GLY A 124 -2.28 9.68 45.11
N ALA A 125 -2.25 9.71 43.78
CA ALA A 125 -2.63 10.89 43.02
C ALA A 125 -4.13 11.24 43.18
N ASP A 126 -4.47 12.50 42.95
CA ASP A 126 -5.85 13.00 42.96
C ASP A 126 -6.71 12.26 41.93
N VAL A 127 -7.79 11.63 42.41
CA VAL A 127 -8.65 10.77 41.60
C VAL A 127 -9.43 11.56 40.57
N ASP A 128 -10.00 12.70 40.94
CA ASP A 128 -10.87 13.47 40.05
C ASP A 128 -10.06 14.17 38.96
N LYS A 129 -8.90 14.72 39.30
CA LYS A 129 -7.97 15.29 38.32
C LYS A 129 -7.44 14.24 37.35
N THR A 130 -7.11 13.05 37.86
CA THR A 130 -6.64 11.96 37.01
C THR A 130 -7.75 11.43 36.13
N ARG A 131 -8.99 11.39 36.63
CA ARG A 131 -10.18 11.02 35.86
C ARG A 131 -10.42 11.96 34.69
N GLU A 132 -10.36 13.27 34.90
CA GLU A 132 -10.51 14.27 33.83
C GLU A 132 -9.49 14.03 32.71
N LYS A 133 -8.22 13.84 33.09
CA LYS A 133 -7.15 13.49 32.13
C LYS A 133 -7.40 12.16 31.42
N LEU A 134 -7.88 11.14 32.14
CA LEU A 134 -8.22 9.85 31.55
C LEU A 134 -9.40 9.96 30.58
N LEU A 135 -10.38 10.82 30.82
CA LEU A 135 -11.48 11.08 29.89
C LEU A 135 -10.97 11.67 28.58
N GLU A 136 -10.08 12.67 28.65
CA GLU A 136 -9.44 13.25 27.46
C GLU A 136 -8.66 12.19 26.66
N LEU A 137 -7.76 11.46 27.32
CA LEU A 137 -6.95 10.43 26.68
C LEU A 137 -7.82 9.31 26.08
N SER A 138 -8.89 8.92 26.77
CA SER A 138 -9.83 7.91 26.30
C SER A 138 -10.60 8.36 25.07
N SER A 139 -11.05 9.62 25.04
CA SER A 139 -11.73 10.19 23.87
C SER A 139 -10.85 10.13 22.62
N LEU A 140 -9.54 10.39 22.77
CA LEU A 140 -8.58 10.29 21.68
C LEU A 140 -8.37 8.83 21.23
N LEU A 141 -8.29 7.86 22.16
CA LEU A 141 -8.20 6.44 21.82
C LEU A 141 -9.44 5.96 21.06
N VAL A 142 -10.62 6.38 21.48
CA VAL A 142 -11.89 6.07 20.78
C VAL A 142 -11.90 6.69 19.38
N SER A 143 -11.49 7.95 19.25
CA SER A 143 -11.38 8.63 17.95
C SER A 143 -10.43 7.90 17.01
N TYR A 144 -9.23 7.56 17.47
CA TYR A 144 -8.24 6.84 16.66
C TYR A 144 -8.67 5.42 16.32
N GLY A 145 -9.24 4.68 17.27
CA GLY A 145 -9.74 3.33 17.06
C GLY A 145 -11.08 3.25 16.30
N GLY A 146 -11.76 4.39 16.13
CA GLY A 146 -12.97 4.53 15.31
C GLY A 146 -12.69 4.64 13.82
N THR A 147 -11.44 4.89 13.43
CA THR A 147 -11.03 4.93 12.02
C THR A 147 -10.90 3.51 11.44
N LEU A 148 -10.94 3.41 10.11
CA LEU A 148 -10.69 2.16 9.39
C LEU A 148 -9.25 2.19 8.83
N PRO A 149 -8.48 1.10 8.94
CA PRO A 149 -7.17 0.99 8.31
C PRO A 149 -7.26 1.11 6.79
N GLU A 150 -6.17 1.53 6.16
CA GLU A 150 -6.18 1.71 4.71
C GLU A 150 -6.30 0.37 3.95
N ASN A 151 -7.16 0.35 2.93
CA ASN A 151 -7.42 -0.83 2.08
C ASN A 151 -6.20 -1.28 1.23
N GLY A 152 -5.13 -0.50 1.21
CA GLY A 152 -3.89 -0.81 0.47
C GLY A 152 -3.08 -1.97 1.06
N LEU A 153 -3.24 -2.23 2.36
CA LEU A 153 -2.47 -3.22 3.10
C LEU A 153 -2.77 -4.66 2.65
N SER A 154 -1.81 -5.57 2.90
CA SER A 154 -2.05 -7.01 2.76
C SER A 154 -3.20 -7.48 3.68
N LYS A 155 -3.89 -8.57 3.34
CA LYS A 155 -4.99 -9.13 4.16
C LYS A 155 -4.59 -9.33 5.63
N LYS A 156 -3.39 -9.86 5.86
CA LYS A 156 -2.83 -10.05 7.20
C LYS A 156 -2.55 -8.71 7.89
N GLY A 157 -2.01 -7.74 7.17
CA GLY A 157 -1.77 -6.38 7.66
C GLY A 157 -3.08 -5.69 8.08
N GLN A 158 -4.11 -5.72 7.22
CA GLN A 158 -5.43 -5.18 7.51
C GLN A 158 -6.06 -5.83 8.74
N GLN A 159 -6.02 -7.16 8.84
CA GLN A 159 -6.56 -7.86 10.01
C GLN A 159 -5.86 -7.46 11.31
N MET A 160 -4.53 -7.31 11.28
CA MET A 160 -3.75 -6.88 12.44
C MET A 160 -4.09 -5.45 12.86
N MET A 161 -4.19 -4.54 11.88
CA MET A 161 -4.56 -3.14 12.10
C MET A 161 -5.98 -3.00 12.63
N ASN A 162 -6.96 -3.69 12.02
CA ASN A 162 -8.34 -3.72 12.47
C ASN A 162 -8.45 -4.20 13.91
N ARG A 163 -7.77 -5.30 14.25
CA ARG A 163 -7.75 -5.81 15.62
C ARG A 163 -7.19 -4.79 16.59
N TYR A 164 -6.11 -4.11 16.23
CA TYR A 164 -5.52 -3.09 17.08
C TYR A 164 -6.44 -1.87 17.26
N TYR A 165 -7.09 -1.40 16.20
CA TYR A 165 -8.02 -0.26 16.25
C TYR A 165 -9.24 -0.57 17.11
N VAL A 166 -9.80 -1.77 16.98
CA VAL A 166 -10.88 -2.25 17.84
C VAL A 166 -10.43 -2.31 19.30
N GLN A 167 -9.24 -2.86 19.58
CA GLN A 167 -8.70 -2.96 20.93
C GLN A 167 -8.53 -1.58 21.59
N ILE A 168 -7.93 -0.60 20.91
CA ILE A 168 -7.76 0.74 21.49
C ILE A 168 -9.09 1.46 21.65
N ARG A 169 -10.06 1.24 20.73
CA ARG A 169 -11.40 1.81 20.82
C ARG A 169 -12.15 1.27 22.03
N GLU A 170 -12.21 -0.05 22.17
CA GLU A 170 -12.89 -0.71 23.28
C GLU A 170 -12.25 -0.32 24.61
N TYR A 171 -10.92 -0.31 24.68
CA TYR A 171 -10.20 0.14 25.87
C TYR A 171 -10.50 1.60 26.22
N GLY A 172 -10.55 2.49 25.22
CA GLY A 172 -10.93 3.89 25.41
C GLY A 172 -12.37 4.03 25.93
N VAL A 173 -13.34 3.30 25.35
CA VAL A 173 -14.73 3.30 25.83
C VAL A 173 -14.80 2.82 27.28
N ASN A 174 -14.08 1.75 27.60
CA ASN A 174 -14.09 1.18 28.94
C ASN A 174 -13.51 2.15 29.98
N ILE A 175 -12.36 2.79 29.72
CA ILE A 175 -11.82 3.80 30.63
C ILE A 175 -12.75 5.01 30.75
N TYR A 176 -13.33 5.47 29.63
CA TYR A 176 -14.24 6.61 29.64
C TYR A 176 -15.44 6.39 30.58
N SER A 177 -15.88 5.13 30.73
CA SER A 177 -16.99 4.76 31.59
C SER A 177 -16.66 4.65 33.09
N LEU A 178 -15.38 4.73 33.48
CA LEU A 178 -14.96 4.54 34.87
C LEU A 178 -15.44 5.69 35.77
N SER A 179 -15.99 5.32 36.92
CA SER A 179 -16.32 6.26 38.00
C SER A 179 -15.13 6.56 38.92
N SER A 180 -15.20 7.63 39.70
CA SER A 180 -14.14 8.00 40.65
C SER A 180 -13.97 6.91 41.73
N GLU A 181 -15.08 6.29 42.17
CA GLU A 181 -15.07 5.15 43.09
C GLU A 181 -14.33 3.95 42.48
N GLN A 182 -14.61 3.64 41.22
CA GLN A 182 -13.97 2.53 40.51
C GLN A 182 -12.48 2.77 40.24
N LEU A 183 -12.09 4.04 40.05
CA LEU A 183 -10.69 4.45 39.92
C LEU A 183 -9.93 4.43 41.26
N SER A 184 -10.64 4.32 42.37
CA SER A 184 -10.04 4.17 43.71
C SER A 184 -9.81 2.70 44.08
N GLU A 185 -10.34 1.75 43.30
CA GLU A 185 -10.17 0.30 43.51
C GLU A 185 -8.87 -0.21 42.87
N PRO A 186 -7.84 -0.61 43.65
CA PRO A 186 -6.53 -0.99 43.11
C PRO A 186 -6.57 -2.24 42.21
N GLU A 187 -7.47 -3.18 42.50
CA GLU A 187 -7.67 -4.40 41.69
C GLU A 187 -8.13 -4.06 40.28
N ARG A 188 -9.06 -3.10 40.14
CA ARG A 188 -9.52 -2.64 38.82
C ARG A 188 -8.41 -1.99 38.05
N ILE A 189 -7.64 -1.08 38.67
CA ILE A 189 -6.51 -0.43 38.01
C ILE A 189 -5.53 -1.48 37.47
N THR A 190 -5.26 -2.52 38.25
CA THR A 190 -4.36 -3.61 37.86
C THR A 190 -4.88 -4.35 36.63
N ALA A 191 -6.17 -4.68 36.58
CA ALA A 191 -6.79 -5.30 35.40
C ALA A 191 -6.68 -4.41 34.14
N TYR A 192 -6.93 -3.10 34.27
CA TYR A 192 -6.76 -2.17 33.14
C TYR A 192 -5.30 -2.07 32.67
N LEU A 193 -4.34 -2.09 33.60
CA LEU A 193 -2.91 -2.11 33.25
C LEU A 193 -2.53 -3.39 32.50
N GLU A 194 -3.12 -4.54 32.84
CA GLU A 194 -2.92 -5.80 32.11
C GLU A 194 -3.49 -5.73 30.69
N ASP A 195 -4.71 -5.23 30.53
CA ASP A 195 -5.32 -5.06 29.20
C ASP A 195 -4.51 -4.09 28.34
N LEU A 196 -4.02 -2.99 28.92
CA LEU A 196 -3.12 -2.06 28.24
C LEU A 196 -1.82 -2.74 27.80
N ASN A 197 -1.27 -3.66 28.60
CA ASN A 197 -0.09 -4.42 28.23
C ASN A 197 -0.38 -5.35 27.03
N ARG A 198 -1.56 -5.99 26.96
CA ARG A 198 -1.99 -6.79 25.80
C ARG A 198 -2.12 -5.94 24.53
N ILE A 199 -2.63 -4.72 24.65
CA ILE A 199 -2.70 -3.75 23.56
C ILE A 199 -1.29 -3.39 23.08
N LYS A 200 -0.38 -3.06 24.00
CA LYS A 200 1.03 -2.76 23.69
C LYS A 200 1.75 -3.94 23.02
N GLN A 201 1.45 -5.18 23.41
CA GLN A 201 1.97 -6.37 22.71
C GLN A 201 1.48 -6.46 21.26
N THR A 202 0.21 -6.13 21.01
CA THR A 202 -0.34 -6.08 19.64
C THR A 202 0.33 -4.97 18.84
N GLN A 203 0.52 -3.80 19.43
CA GLN A 203 1.25 -2.69 18.81
C GLN A 203 2.70 -3.05 18.46
N LYS A 204 3.43 -3.77 19.34
CA LYS A 204 4.78 -4.27 19.04
C LYS A 204 4.80 -5.22 17.84
N LYS A 205 3.77 -6.06 17.68
CA LYS A 205 3.64 -6.93 16.50
C LYS A 205 3.45 -6.11 15.23
N ILE A 206 2.66 -5.03 15.29
CA ILE A 206 2.49 -4.07 14.19
C ILE A 206 3.83 -3.41 13.86
N PHE A 207 4.56 -2.90 14.86
CA PHE A 207 5.88 -2.31 14.64
C PHE A 207 6.85 -3.27 13.95
N LYS A 208 6.87 -4.54 14.36
CA LYS A 208 7.69 -5.56 13.72
C LYS A 208 7.23 -5.86 12.28
N GLN A 209 5.92 -5.94 12.04
CA GLN A 209 5.36 -6.28 10.74
C GLN A 209 5.60 -5.18 9.69
N PHE A 210 5.59 -3.91 10.13
CA PHE A 210 5.74 -2.74 9.27
C PHE A 210 7.09 -2.04 9.44
N SER A 211 8.05 -2.70 10.10
CA SER A 211 9.42 -2.19 10.33
C SER A 211 9.46 -0.78 10.94
N VAL A 212 8.52 -0.47 11.84
CA VAL A 212 8.47 0.82 12.53
C VAL A 212 9.55 0.84 13.62
N ASN A 213 10.40 1.87 13.59
CA ASN A 213 11.47 2.04 14.56
C ASN A 213 10.93 2.61 15.90
N GLU A 214 10.57 1.72 16.83
CA GLU A 214 10.10 2.10 18.17
C GLU A 214 11.13 2.96 18.93
N SER A 215 12.43 2.69 18.74
CA SER A 215 13.52 3.47 19.35
C SER A 215 13.51 4.93 18.91
N ALA A 216 13.21 5.21 17.64
CA ALA A 216 13.09 6.58 17.14
C ALA A 216 11.90 7.33 17.76
N LEU A 217 10.83 6.62 18.11
CA LEU A 217 9.67 7.22 18.78
C LEU A 217 9.97 7.59 20.24
N LYS A 218 10.82 6.80 20.94
CA LYS A 218 11.21 7.09 22.32
C LYS A 218 12.11 8.32 22.46
N GLN A 219 12.87 8.66 21.41
CA GLN A 219 13.79 9.81 21.40
C GLN A 219 13.10 11.15 21.10
N LYS A 220 11.87 11.15 20.55
CA LYS A 220 11.10 12.37 20.24
C LYS A 220 10.27 12.92 21.41
N LYS A 221 10.53 12.45 22.64
CA LYS A 221 9.88 12.96 23.85
C LYS A 221 10.44 14.31 24.27
#